data_AF-A0A1G7IQL2-F1
#
_entry.id   AF-A0A1G7IQL2-F1
#
_cell.length_a   1.000
_cell.length_b   1.000
_cell.length_c   1.000
_cell.angle_alpha   90.00
_cell.angle_beta   90.00
_cell.angle_gamma   90.00
#
_symmetry.space_group_name_H-M   'P 1'
#
loop_
_entity.id
_entity.type
_entity.pdbx_description
1 polymer ?
#
loop_
_entity_poly.entity_id
_entity_poly.type
_entity_poly.pdbx_seq_one_letter_code
_entity_poly.pdbx_strand_id
1 'polypeptide(L)'
;MARRVPAPVRQIDADLSLLDKRAVILAWQAYQLEMCDIPAELFGEELDFHLDWSLKDGDAMGVLSRCLREVLMSLREVAVQDAEEWPILRDSLRAALPEALFTTLVEGLALD
;
A
#
# COMPACT_ATOMS: atom_id res chain seq x y z
N MET A 1 1.89 -0.37 22.35
CA MET A 1 1.76 -1.80 21.98
C MET A 1 2.06 -1.92 20.49
N ALA A 2 3.07 -2.67 20.08
CA ALA A 2 3.30 -2.91 18.65
C ALA A 2 2.14 -3.77 18.12
N ARG A 3 1.32 -3.23 17.20
CA ARG A 3 0.30 -4.01 16.49
C ARG A 3 1.03 -5.15 15.78
N ARG A 4 0.69 -6.39 16.12
CA ARG A 4 1.30 -7.56 15.47
C ARG A 4 0.90 -7.56 14.00
N VAL A 5 1.87 -7.50 13.09
CA VAL A 5 1.61 -7.57 11.65
C VAL A 5 1.01 -8.94 11.32
N PRO A 6 -0.19 -9.01 10.70
CA PRO A 6 -0.83 -10.26 10.29
C PRO A 6 0.06 -11.09 9.36
N ALA A 7 -0.12 -12.42 9.36
CA ALA A 7 0.62 -13.30 8.46
C ALA A 7 0.44 -12.95 6.97
N PRO A 8 -0.77 -12.65 6.47
CA PRO A 8 -0.97 -12.26 5.06
C PRO A 8 -0.17 -11.02 4.66
N VAL A 9 -0.19 -9.98 5.52
CA VAL A 9 0.56 -8.74 5.29
C VAL A 9 2.07 -8.98 5.24
N ARG A 10 2.59 -9.85 6.12
CA ARG A 10 4.02 -10.22 6.10
C ARG A 10 4.41 -11.01 4.85
N GLN A 11 3.51 -11.85 4.35
CA GLN A 11 3.76 -12.65 3.16
C GLN A 11 3.84 -11.76 1.92
N ILE A 12 2.85 -10.89 1.72
CA ILE A 12 2.86 -9.91 0.62
C ILE A 12 4.11 -9.02 0.70
N ASP A 13 4.44 -8.47 1.88
CA ASP A 13 5.65 -7.65 2.04
C ASP A 13 6.95 -8.39 1.67
N ALA A 14 7.02 -9.71 1.92
CA ALA A 14 8.17 -10.52 1.53
C ALA A 14 8.21 -10.86 0.03
N ASP A 15 7.05 -11.02 -0.60
CA ASP A 15 6.92 -11.48 -1.99
C ASP A 15 7.05 -10.33 -3.01
N LEU A 16 6.71 -9.10 -2.61
CA LEU A 16 6.78 -7.94 -3.49
C LEU A 16 8.21 -7.43 -3.69
N SER A 17 8.58 -7.19 -4.95
CA SER A 17 9.80 -6.47 -5.29
C SER A 17 9.73 -5.03 -4.77
N LEU A 18 10.88 -4.37 -4.57
CA LEU A 18 10.90 -2.98 -4.09
C LEU A 18 10.11 -2.02 -4.99
N LEU A 19 10.13 -2.25 -6.31
CA LEU A 19 9.33 -1.48 -7.26
C LEU A 19 7.84 -1.70 -7.06
N ASP A 20 7.42 -2.95 -6.84
CA ASP A 20 6.03 -3.27 -6.55
C ASP A 20 5.60 -2.61 -5.24
N LYS A 21 6.43 -2.65 -4.19
CA LYS A 21 6.14 -1.95 -2.92
C LYS A 21 5.88 -0.46 -3.17
N ARG A 22 6.73 0.19 -3.98
CA ARG A 22 6.56 1.61 -4.32
C ARG A 22 5.27 1.84 -5.10
N ALA A 23 4.95 1.00 -6.08
CA ALA A 23 3.74 1.10 -6.88
C ALA A 23 2.47 1.03 -6.01
N VAL A 24 2.42 0.10 -5.05
CA VAL A 24 1.30 -0.02 -4.11
C VAL A 24 1.15 1.22 -3.23
N ILE A 25 2.26 1.75 -2.70
CA ILE A 25 2.24 2.98 -1.89
C ILE A 25 1.73 4.16 -2.72
N LEU A 26 2.19 4.31 -3.97
CA LEU A 26 1.73 5.36 -4.87
C LEU A 26 0.24 5.24 -5.21
N ALA A 27 -0.25 4.03 -5.49
CA ALA A 27 -1.67 3.80 -5.75
C ALA A 27 -2.53 4.17 -4.54
N TRP A 28 -2.06 3.88 -3.33
CA TRP A 28 -2.71 4.33 -2.09
C TRP A 28 -2.71 5.85 -1.94
N GLN A 29 -1.56 6.51 -2.16
CA GLN A 29 -1.48 7.98 -2.12
C GLN A 29 -2.42 8.63 -3.15
N ALA A 30 -2.47 8.12 -4.37
CA ALA A 30 -3.36 8.60 -5.43
C ALA A 30 -4.83 8.47 -5.03
N TYR A 31 -5.23 7.32 -4.48
CA TYR A 31 -6.58 7.13 -3.95
C TYR A 31 -6.92 8.15 -2.87
N GLN A 32 -6.04 8.35 -1.89
CA GLN A 32 -6.28 9.29 -0.79
C GLN A 32 -6.36 10.76 -1.25
N LEU A 33 -5.55 11.13 -2.26
CA LEU A 33 -5.60 12.45 -2.90
C LEU A 33 -6.91 12.67 -3.66
N GLU A 34 -7.32 11.71 -4.49
CA GLU A 34 -8.42 11.89 -5.44
C GLU A 34 -9.79 11.61 -4.83
N MET A 35 -9.88 10.68 -3.87
CA MET A 35 -11.16 10.20 -3.34
C MET A 35 -11.42 10.63 -1.90
N CYS A 36 -10.38 10.98 -1.14
CA CYS A 36 -10.50 11.36 0.27
C CYS A 36 -10.14 12.83 0.55
N ASP A 37 -9.82 13.61 -0.50
CA ASP A 37 -9.38 15.01 -0.41
C ASP A 37 -8.22 15.22 0.60
N ILE A 38 -7.36 14.20 0.79
CA ILE A 38 -6.21 14.32 1.69
C ILE A 38 -5.12 15.11 0.97
N PRO A 39 -4.67 16.27 1.49
CA PRO A 39 -3.65 17.07 0.84
C PRO A 39 -2.32 16.33 0.66
N ALA A 40 -1.65 16.59 -0.48
CA ALA A 40 -0.35 16.00 -0.81
C ALA A 40 0.71 16.29 0.25
N GLU A 41 0.62 17.47 0.87
CA GLU A 41 1.52 17.96 1.90
C GLU A 41 1.48 17.09 3.17
N LEU A 42 0.41 16.32 3.40
CA LEU A 42 0.30 15.40 4.54
C LEU A 42 1.04 14.08 4.34
N PHE A 43 1.28 13.66 3.10
CA PHE A 43 2.20 12.54 2.83
C PHE A 43 3.65 12.99 3.03
N GLY A 44 3.91 14.30 2.88
CA GLY A 44 5.21 14.94 3.03
C GLY A 44 6.08 14.75 1.79
N GLU A 45 6.52 15.83 1.15
CA GLU A 45 7.46 15.78 0.02
C GLU A 45 8.74 14.98 0.37
N GLU A 46 9.12 14.99 1.65
CA GLU A 46 10.23 14.21 2.19
C GLU A 46 9.98 12.69 2.15
N LEU A 47 8.74 12.22 2.29
CA LEU A 47 8.43 10.79 2.28
C LEU A 47 8.68 10.21 0.89
N ASP A 48 8.20 10.85 -0.17
CA ASP A 48 8.44 10.39 -1.54
C ASP A 48 9.94 10.35 -1.86
N PHE A 49 10.69 11.35 -1.40
CA PHE A 49 12.14 11.34 -1.49
C PHE A 49 12.76 10.13 -0.76
N HIS A 50 12.32 9.81 0.45
CA HIS A 50 12.81 8.66 1.21
C HIS A 50 12.45 7.31 0.57
N LEU A 51 11.27 7.20 -0.05
CA LEU A 51 10.85 6.00 -0.77
C LEU A 51 11.71 5.79 -2.02
N ASP A 52 11.96 6.85 -2.79
CA ASP A 52 12.80 6.80 -3.99
C ASP A 52 14.27 6.56 -3.66
N TRP A 53 14.75 7.09 -2.53
CA TRP A 53 16.08 6.77 -2.01
C TRP A 53 16.17 5.29 -1.62
N SER A 54 15.14 4.76 -0.97
CA SER A 54 15.08 3.35 -0.57
C SER A 54 15.08 2.41 -1.77
N LEU A 55 14.48 2.79 -2.90
CA LEU A 55 14.62 2.04 -4.15
C LEU A 55 16.08 1.95 -4.62
N LYS A 56 16.85 3.04 -4.49
CA LYS A 56 18.25 3.10 -4.91
C LYS A 56 19.18 2.30 -4.01
N ASP A 57 18.94 2.32 -2.70
CA ASP A 57 19.79 1.68 -1.70
C ASP A 57 19.29 0.28 -1.26
N GLY A 58 18.33 -0.29 -1.99
CA GLY A 58 17.83 -1.64 -1.72
C GLY A 58 17.01 -1.77 -0.43
N ASP A 59 16.36 -0.69 0.00
CA ASP A 59 15.55 -0.60 1.23
C ASP A 59 16.34 -0.94 2.51
N ALA A 60 17.62 -0.55 2.59
CA ALA A 60 18.50 -0.87 3.73
C ALA A 60 17.94 -0.41 5.09
N MET A 61 17.20 0.70 5.13
CA MET A 61 16.53 1.24 6.33
C MET A 61 15.11 0.69 6.55
N GLY A 62 14.62 -0.16 5.64
CA GLY A 62 13.30 -0.78 5.69
C GLY A 62 12.15 0.23 5.63
N VAL A 63 12.32 1.35 4.91
CA VAL A 63 11.32 2.40 4.77
C VAL A 63 10.19 1.92 3.86
N LEU A 64 10.52 1.39 2.66
CA LEU A 64 9.51 0.85 1.74
C LEU A 64 8.73 -0.28 2.39
N SER A 65 9.43 -1.22 3.03
CA SER A 65 8.78 -2.35 3.71
C SER A 65 7.93 -1.91 4.91
N ARG A 66 8.28 -0.83 5.60
CA ARG A 66 7.45 -0.28 6.69
C ARG A 66 6.21 0.41 6.16
N CYS A 67 6.36 1.33 5.21
CA CYS A 67 5.25 2.05 4.60
C CYS A 67 4.29 1.09 3.88
N LEU A 68 4.79 0.10 3.15
CA LEU A 68 3.95 -0.91 2.52
C LEU A 68 3.11 -1.65 3.56
N ARG A 69 3.70 -2.08 4.69
CA ARG A 69 2.94 -2.77 5.74
C ARG A 69 1.85 -1.89 6.35
N GLU A 70 2.09 -0.60 6.50
CA GLU A 70 1.06 0.34 6.95
C GLU A 70 -0.07 0.44 5.94
N VAL A 71 0.25 0.60 4.65
CA VAL A 71 -0.73 0.61 3.55
C VAL A 71 -1.55 -0.69 3.54
N LEU A 72 -0.91 -1.86 3.56
CA LEU A 72 -1.59 -3.15 3.54
C LEU A 72 -2.52 -3.35 4.75
N MET A 73 -2.13 -2.82 5.91
CA MET A 73 -2.99 -2.83 7.09
C MET A 73 -4.22 -1.95 6.91
N SER A 74 -4.06 -0.75 6.35
CA SER A 74 -5.16 0.16 6.04
C SER A 74 -6.10 -0.42 4.97
N LEU A 75 -5.56 -0.98 3.89
CA LEU A 75 -6.34 -1.64 2.84
C LEU A 75 -7.21 -2.76 3.43
N ARG A 76 -6.63 -3.60 4.30
CA ARG A 76 -7.37 -4.66 4.97
C ARG A 76 -8.41 -4.13 5.94
N GLU A 77 -8.14 -3.02 6.61
CA GLU A 77 -9.08 -2.37 7.52
C GLU A 77 -10.31 -1.87 6.76
N VAL A 78 -10.11 -1.11 5.68
CA VAL A 78 -11.19 -0.65 4.79
C VAL A 78 -11.98 -1.84 4.23
N ALA A 79 -11.29 -2.85 3.68
CA ALA A 79 -11.95 -3.99 3.07
C ALA A 79 -12.81 -4.83 4.04
N VAL A 80 -12.44 -4.89 5.32
CA VAL A 80 -13.18 -5.67 6.33
C VAL A 80 -14.27 -4.84 7.02
N GLN A 81 -14.04 -3.54 7.20
CA GLN A 81 -14.87 -2.69 8.06
C GLN A 81 -15.77 -1.73 7.27
N ASP A 82 -15.44 -1.43 6.02
CA ASP A 82 -16.13 -0.44 5.19
C ASP A 82 -16.55 -1.03 3.84
N ALA A 83 -17.77 -1.58 3.81
CA ALA A 83 -18.35 -2.20 2.63
C ALA A 83 -18.74 -1.19 1.53
N GLU A 84 -18.83 0.10 1.86
CA GLU A 84 -19.16 1.16 0.90
C GLU A 84 -17.90 1.73 0.25
N GLU A 85 -16.84 1.93 1.03
CA GLU A 85 -15.56 2.43 0.55
C GLU A 85 -14.76 1.37 -0.22
N TRP A 86 -14.84 0.10 0.20
CA TRP A 86 -14.03 -0.98 -0.37
C TRP A 86 -14.16 -1.12 -1.91
N PRO A 87 -15.35 -1.15 -2.52
CA PRO A 87 -15.47 -1.24 -3.97
C PRO A 87 -14.76 -0.10 -4.72
N ILE A 88 -14.83 1.12 -4.19
CA ILE A 88 -14.21 2.31 -4.78
C ILE A 88 -12.69 2.18 -4.72
N LEU A 89 -12.16 1.89 -3.53
CA LEU A 89 -10.73 1.67 -3.32
C LEU A 89 -10.19 0.52 -4.19
N ARG A 90 -10.91 -0.60 -4.24
CA ARG A 90 -10.53 -1.78 -5.04
C ARG A 90 -10.45 -1.44 -6.52
N ASP A 91 -11.44 -0.72 -7.05
CA ASP A 91 -11.47 -0.35 -8.46
C ASP A 91 -10.38 0.69 -8.80
N SER A 92 -10.07 1.61 -7.88
CA SER A 92 -8.92 2.53 -8.00
C SER A 92 -7.59 1.77 -8.01
N LEU A 93 -7.39 0.80 -7.11
CA LEU A 93 -6.19 -0.05 -7.11
C LEU A 93 -6.07 -0.85 -8.41
N ARG A 94 -7.19 -1.37 -8.93
CA ARG A 94 -7.21 -2.10 -10.20
C ARG A 94 -6.80 -1.22 -11.39
N ALA A 95 -7.19 0.05 -11.38
CA ALA A 95 -6.81 0.99 -12.43
C ALA A 95 -5.34 1.45 -12.33
N ALA A 96 -4.81 1.55 -11.11
CA ALA A 96 -3.46 2.08 -10.86
C ALA A 96 -2.34 1.03 -10.92
N LEU A 97 -2.65 -0.25 -10.72
CA LEU A 97 -1.66 -1.32 -10.58
C LEU A 97 -1.68 -2.31 -11.76
N PRO A 98 -0.53 -2.92 -12.10
CA PRO A 98 -0.51 -4.07 -13.00
C PRO A 98 -1.39 -5.20 -12.46
N GLU A 99 -2.12 -5.90 -13.35
CA GLU A 99 -3.10 -6.93 -12.96
C GLU A 99 -2.49 -7.99 -12.01
N ALA A 100 -1.28 -8.48 -12.27
CA ALA A 100 -0.63 -9.47 -11.41
C ALA A 100 -0.39 -8.97 -9.97
N LEU A 101 -0.03 -7.69 -9.82
CA LEU A 101 0.17 -7.06 -8.52
C LEU A 101 -1.18 -6.83 -7.82
N PHE A 102 -2.18 -6.34 -8.56
CA PHE A 102 -3.54 -6.19 -8.06
C PHE A 102 -4.12 -7.51 -7.54
N THR A 103 -4.03 -8.59 -8.33
CA THR A 103 -4.48 -9.93 -7.93
C THR A 103 -3.76 -10.40 -6.66
N THR A 104 -2.44 -10.22 -6.60
CA THR A 104 -1.64 -10.56 -5.42
C THR A 104 -2.12 -9.84 -4.16
N LEU A 105 -2.49 -8.55 -4.26
CA LEU A 105 -3.01 -7.78 -3.13
C LEU A 105 -4.38 -8.26 -2.68
N VAL A 106 -5.32 -8.41 -3.60
CA VAL A 106 -6.72 -8.76 -3.26
C VAL A 106 -6.80 -10.20 -2.72
N GLU A 107 -6.21 -11.16 -3.42
CA GLU A 107 -6.19 -12.56 -2.99
C GLU A 107 -5.31 -12.74 -1.74
N GLY A 108 -4.14 -12.09 -1.73
CA GLY A 108 -3.18 -12.21 -0.64
C GLY A 108 -3.68 -11.64 0.68
N LEU A 109 -4.52 -10.59 0.65
CA LEU A 109 -5.15 -10.05 1.85
C LEU A 109 -6.40 -10.86 2.28
N ALA A 110 -6.79 -11.88 1.51
CA ALA A 110 -8.00 -12.68 1.67
C ALA A 110 -9.25 -11.79 1.76
N LEU A 111 -9.34 -10.82 0.85
CA LEU A 111 -10.47 -9.90 0.75
C LEU A 111 -11.43 -10.48 -0.30
N ASP A 112 -12.51 -11.09 0.17
CA ASP A 112 -13.61 -11.62 -0.68
C ASP A 112 -14.55 -10.50 -1.14
#